data_AF-A0A524CQ96-F1
#
_entry.id   AF-A0A524CQ96-F1
#
_cell.length_a   1.000
_cell.length_b   1.000
_cell.length_c   1.000
_cell.angle_alpha   90.00
_cell.angle_beta   90.00
_cell.angle_gamma   90.00
#
_symmetry.space_group_name_H-M   'P 1'
#
loop_
_entity.id
_entity.type
_entity.pdbx_description
1 polymer ?
#
loop_
_entity_poly.entity_id
_entity_poly.type
_entity_poly.pdbx_seq_one_letter_code
_entity_poly.pdbx_strand_id
1 'polypeptide(L)'
;MIGVFNHYSNMVKYPIMNKNIKTKIEKCGEARELHYNKGLSIASLAERYGRSERTIYRWLRKASNSATSNDPIPKRTYRRRRKYSKEIFDHIIEIKKELLQRSAPMVHRRLKMDYPESCPSLSTIQKFI
;
A
#
# COMPACT_ATOMS: atom_id res chain seq x y z
N MET A 1 16.35 -29.20 36.49
CA MET A 1 16.25 -29.38 35.03
C MET A 1 15.21 -28.40 34.51
N ILE A 2 15.66 -27.30 33.91
CA ILE A 2 14.78 -26.20 33.48
C ILE A 2 14.15 -26.59 32.15
N GLY A 3 12.82 -26.69 32.14
CA GLY A 3 12.02 -27.03 30.97
C GLY A 3 12.25 -26.04 29.84
N VAL A 4 12.68 -26.57 28.69
CA VAL A 4 12.86 -25.81 27.45
C VAL A 4 11.46 -25.48 26.91
N PHE A 5 11.00 -24.25 27.15
CA PHE A 5 9.74 -23.75 26.60
C PHE A 5 9.87 -23.60 25.07
N ASN A 6 9.36 -24.60 24.36
CA ASN A 6 9.17 -24.57 22.91
C ASN A 6 8.06 -23.55 22.56
N HIS A 7 8.45 -22.35 22.16
CA HIS A 7 7.54 -21.28 21.72
C HIS A 7 7.75 -20.90 20.25
N TYR A 8 7.73 -21.90 19.36
CA TYR A 8 7.71 -21.68 17.90
C TYR A 8 6.62 -22.49 17.18
N SER A 9 5.49 -22.76 17.83
CA SER A 9 4.35 -23.42 17.17
C SER A 9 3.06 -22.62 17.35
N ASN A 10 3.03 -21.43 16.74
CA ASN A 10 1.78 -20.75 16.38
C ASN A 10 2.05 -19.84 15.18
N MET A 11 2.49 -20.44 14.07
CA MET A 11 2.44 -19.78 12.77
C MET A 11 0.98 -19.69 12.34
N VAL A 12 0.36 -18.53 12.60
CA VAL A 12 -0.85 -18.06 11.92
C VAL A 12 -0.69 -18.38 10.43
N LYS A 13 -1.60 -19.19 9.86
CA LYS A 13 -1.61 -19.59 8.45
C LYS A 13 -1.70 -18.33 7.59
N TYR A 14 -0.56 -17.80 7.19
CA TYR A 14 -0.51 -16.68 6.28
C TYR A 14 -0.91 -17.16 4.86
N PRO A 15 -1.76 -16.42 4.13
CA PRO A 15 -2.08 -16.71 2.74
C PRO A 15 -0.80 -16.77 1.91
N ILE A 16 -0.81 -17.57 0.84
CA ILE A 16 0.34 -17.89 -0.05
C ILE A 16 1.16 -16.63 -0.34
N MET A 17 2.25 -16.44 0.42
CA MET A 17 3.12 -15.26 0.31
C MET A 17 4.24 -15.52 -0.69
N ASN A 18 4.60 -14.48 -1.46
CA ASN A 18 5.79 -14.47 -2.30
C ASN A 18 7.04 -14.82 -1.47
N LYS A 19 7.90 -15.71 -1.98
CA LYS A 19 9.14 -16.20 -1.34
C LYS A 19 10.03 -15.06 -0.82
N ASN A 20 10.10 -13.93 -1.53
CA ASN A 20 10.90 -12.76 -1.14
C ASN A 20 10.33 -12.00 0.06
N ILE A 21 9.01 -12.08 0.28
CA ILE A 21 8.34 -11.46 1.42
C ILE A 21 8.56 -12.32 2.67
N LYS A 22 8.48 -13.65 2.52
CA LYS A 22 8.74 -14.61 3.61
C LYS A 22 10.15 -14.47 4.19
N THR A 23 11.17 -14.50 3.34
CA THR A 23 12.59 -14.36 3.75
C THR A 23 12.88 -13.02 4.43
N LYS A 24 12.17 -11.96 4.03
CA LYS A 24 12.27 -10.65 4.68
C LYS A 24 11.66 -10.66 6.08
N ILE A 25 10.51 -11.30 6.27
CA ILE A 25 9.84 -11.40 7.57
C ILE A 25 10.71 -12.18 8.55
N GLU A 26 11.28 -13.30 8.10
CA GLU A 26 12.21 -14.13 8.89
C GLU A 26 13.43 -13.32 9.36
N LYS A 27 14.10 -12.60 8.45
CA LYS A 27 15.23 -11.72 8.80
C LYS A 27 14.86 -10.60 9.77
N CYS A 28 13.67 -10.01 9.65
CA CYS A 28 13.19 -9.00 10.60
C CYS A 28 12.98 -9.60 12.01
N GLY A 29 12.43 -10.81 12.08
CA GLY A 29 12.17 -11.52 13.33
C GLY A 29 13.47 -11.88 14.04
N GLU A 30 14.42 -12.46 13.31
CA GLU A 30 15.74 -12.81 13.84
C GLU A 30 16.52 -11.57 14.34
N ALA A 31 16.51 -10.47 13.58
CA ALA A 31 17.15 -9.23 13.99
C ALA A 31 16.55 -8.66 15.30
N ARG A 32 15.24 -8.84 15.51
CA ARG A 32 14.56 -8.44 16.75
C ARG A 32 15.01 -9.29 17.94
N GLU A 33 15.07 -10.60 17.78
CA GLU A 33 15.57 -11.53 18.80
C GLU A 33 17.01 -11.19 19.20
N LEU A 34 17.89 -10.96 18.22
CA LEU A 34 19.28 -10.58 18.48
C LEU A 34 19.40 -9.23 19.20
N HIS A 35 18.56 -8.25 18.86
CA HIS A 35 18.59 -6.93 19.49
C HIS A 35 18.07 -6.97 20.93
N TYR A 36 16.87 -7.52 21.16
CA TYR A 36 16.21 -7.44 22.46
C TYR A 36 16.62 -8.54 23.44
N ASN A 37 16.91 -9.76 22.96
CA ASN A 37 17.26 -10.88 23.84
C ASN A 37 18.77 -11.08 23.98
N LYS A 38 19.56 -10.73 22.96
CA LYS A 38 21.03 -10.83 23.00
C LYS A 38 21.76 -9.49 23.13
N GLY A 39 21.02 -8.37 23.14
CA GLY A 39 21.59 -7.04 23.34
C GLY A 39 22.50 -6.55 22.20
N LEU A 40 22.39 -7.11 20.99
CA LEU A 40 23.23 -6.66 19.88
C LEU A 40 22.89 -5.22 19.48
N SER A 41 23.93 -4.44 19.25
CA SER A 41 23.78 -3.08 18.73
C SER A 41 23.21 -3.05 17.31
N ILE A 42 22.53 -1.97 16.97
CA ILE A 42 21.98 -1.74 15.62
C ILE A 42 23.09 -1.76 14.56
N ALA A 43 24.28 -1.22 14.87
CA ALA A 43 25.44 -1.22 13.99
C ALA A 43 25.93 -2.65 13.69
N SER A 44 26.02 -3.50 14.72
CA SER A 44 26.43 -4.90 14.56
C SER A 44 25.41 -5.71 13.76
N LEU A 45 24.12 -5.39 13.88
CA LEU A 45 23.07 -5.99 13.04
C LEU A 45 23.15 -5.51 11.59
N ALA A 46 23.45 -4.22 11.38
CA ALA A 46 23.62 -3.64 10.05
C ALA A 46 24.74 -4.34 9.27
N GLU A 47 25.89 -4.54 9.91
CA GLU A 47 27.02 -5.27 9.35
C GLU A 47 26.65 -6.73 9.04
N ARG A 48 26.09 -7.46 10.03
CA ARG A 48 25.69 -8.87 9.88
C ARG A 48 24.74 -9.11 8.71
N TYR A 49 23.77 -8.22 8.50
CA TYR A 49 22.77 -8.37 7.45
C TYR A 49 23.14 -7.66 6.14
N GLY A 50 24.28 -6.95 6.08
CA GLY A 50 24.68 -6.14 4.93
C GLY A 50 23.65 -5.05 4.59
N ARG A 51 23.08 -4.40 5.61
CA ARG A 51 22.03 -3.37 5.47
C ARG A 51 22.41 -2.12 6.23
N SER A 52 21.82 -0.98 5.87
CA SER A 52 22.00 0.24 6.65
C SER A 52 21.32 0.14 8.02
N GLU A 53 21.87 0.81 9.03
CA GLU A 53 21.27 0.93 10.36
C GLU A 53 19.83 1.44 10.32
N ARG A 54 19.55 2.41 9.42
CA ARG A 54 18.19 2.91 9.16
C ARG A 54 17.23 1.78 8.76
N THR A 55 17.69 0.78 8.02
CA THR A 55 16.89 -0.38 7.63
C THR A 55 16.59 -1.27 8.84
N ILE A 56 17.60 -1.54 9.67
CA ILE A 56 17.46 -2.30 10.92
C ILE A 56 16.47 -1.60 11.87
N TYR A 57 16.63 -0.28 12.08
CA TYR A 57 15.71 0.52 12.88
C TYR A 57 14.26 0.41 12.38
N ARG A 58 14.04 0.47 11.06
CA ARG A 58 12.70 0.29 10.47
C ARG A 58 12.15 -1.12 10.67
N TRP A 59 12.99 -2.16 10.68
CA TRP A 59 12.55 -3.53 10.97
C TRP A 59 12.08 -3.65 12.42
N LEU A 60 12.87 -3.16 13.37
CA LEU A 60 12.53 -3.16 14.79
C LEU A 60 11.25 -2.38 15.07
N ARG A 61 11.11 -1.16 14.52
CA ARG A 61 9.91 -0.33 14.66
C ARG A 61 8.66 -0.94 14.03
N LYS A 62 8.81 -1.66 12.91
CA LYS A 62 7.66 -2.32 12.28
C LYS A 62 7.15 -3.48 13.13
N ALA A 63 8.08 -4.23 13.75
CA ALA A 63 7.74 -5.36 14.61
C ALA A 63 7.09 -4.93 15.94
N SER A 64 7.46 -3.76 16.49
CA SER A 64 6.78 -3.20 17.67
C SER A 64 5.35 -2.75 17.37
N ASN A 65 5.13 -2.13 16.21
CA ASN A 65 3.81 -1.62 15.81
C ASN A 65 2.82 -2.73 15.45
N SER A 66 3.27 -3.88 14.93
CA SER A 66 2.39 -5.02 14.66
C SER A 66 1.88 -5.71 15.93
N ALA A 67 2.52 -5.50 17.08
CA ALA A 67 2.07 -6.07 18.35
C ALA A 67 0.96 -5.23 19.02
N THR A 68 0.80 -3.96 18.64
CA THR A 68 -0.10 -2.99 19.29
C THR A 68 -1.38 -2.70 18.50
N SER A 69 -1.44 -3.05 17.21
CA SER A 69 -2.65 -2.92 16.41
C SER A 69 -2.76 -4.11 15.45
N ASN A 70 -3.68 -5.03 15.72
CA ASN A 70 -4.05 -6.10 14.79
C ASN A 70 -4.74 -5.57 13.52
N ASP A 71 -5.11 -4.28 13.51
CA ASP A 71 -5.68 -3.66 12.34
C ASP A 71 -4.58 -3.33 11.32
N PRO A 72 -4.73 -3.75 10.06
CA PRO A 72 -3.84 -3.30 9.00
C PRO A 72 -3.98 -1.78 8.92
N ILE A 73 -2.96 -1.04 9.40
CA ILE A 73 -2.89 0.42 9.22
C ILE A 73 -3.19 0.68 7.75
N PRO A 74 -4.31 1.34 7.42
CA PRO A 74 -4.70 1.52 6.04
C PRO A 74 -3.53 2.24 5.37
N LYS A 75 -2.96 1.64 4.32
CA LYS A 75 -1.91 2.29 3.54
C LYS A 75 -2.48 3.66 3.20
N ARG A 76 -1.90 4.73 3.75
CA ARG A 76 -2.26 6.11 3.41
C ARG A 76 -1.91 6.30 1.95
N THR A 77 -2.80 5.86 1.06
CA THR A 77 -2.74 6.26 -0.33
C THR A 77 -3.10 7.74 -0.27
N TYR A 78 -2.12 8.61 -0.45
CA TYR A 78 -2.34 10.00 -0.83
C TYR A 78 -2.99 9.99 -2.23
N ARG A 79 -4.19 9.45 -2.35
CA ARG A 79 -5.03 9.65 -3.52
C ARG A 79 -5.44 11.10 -3.43
N ARG A 80 -4.94 11.94 -4.34
CA ARG A 80 -5.45 13.29 -4.49
C ARG A 80 -6.97 13.21 -4.58
N ARG A 81 -7.66 14.06 -3.84
CA ARG A 81 -9.12 14.16 -3.93
C ARG A 81 -9.48 14.41 -5.39
N ARG A 82 -10.47 13.68 -5.91
CA ARG A 82 -10.93 13.88 -7.29
C ARG A 82 -11.48 15.30 -7.40
N LYS A 83 -11.08 16.03 -8.46
CA LYS A 83 -11.53 17.40 -8.70
C LYS A 83 -13.02 17.46 -9.09
N TYR A 84 -13.51 16.42 -9.75
CA TYR A 84 -14.90 16.29 -10.21
C TYR A 84 -15.62 15.20 -9.43
N SER A 85 -16.95 15.33 -9.29
CA SER A 85 -17.80 14.34 -8.65
C SER A 85 -17.78 13.01 -9.42
N LYS A 86 -18.21 11.92 -8.77
CA LYS A 86 -18.29 10.61 -9.42
C LYS A 86 -19.30 10.61 -10.58
N GLU A 87 -20.40 11.34 -10.42
CA GLU A 87 -21.49 11.45 -11.40
C GLU A 87 -21.02 11.93 -12.77
N ILE A 88 -20.12 12.92 -12.80
CA ILE A 88 -19.54 13.43 -14.05
C ILE A 88 -18.78 12.32 -14.81
N PHE A 89 -18.08 11.46 -14.08
CA PHE A 89 -17.34 10.35 -14.68
C PHE A 89 -18.28 9.23 -15.14
N ASP A 90 -19.32 8.93 -14.38
CA ASP A 90 -20.35 7.96 -14.78
C ASP A 90 -21.05 8.43 -16.07
N HIS A 91 -21.34 9.74 -16.17
CA HIS A 91 -21.92 10.35 -17.37
C HIS A 91 -20.96 10.30 -18.59
N ILE A 92 -19.65 10.50 -18.41
CA ILE A 92 -18.67 10.29 -19.49
C ILE A 92 -18.77 8.86 -20.06
N ILE A 93 -18.89 7.85 -19.19
CA ILE A 93 -19.01 6.44 -19.59
C ILE A 93 -20.32 6.23 -20.36
N GLU A 94 -21.42 6.81 -19.89
CA GLU A 94 -22.73 6.71 -20.52
C GLU A 94 -22.73 7.28 -21.95
N ILE A 95 -22.26 8.51 -22.13
CA ILE A 95 -22.10 9.14 -23.46
C ILE A 95 -21.24 8.28 -24.39
N LYS A 96 -20.26 7.57 -23.83
CA LYS A 96 -19.37 6.69 -24.60
C LYS A 96 -19.99 5.36 -24.97
N LYS A 97 -20.84 4.80 -24.12
CA LYS A 97 -21.62 3.60 -24.42
C LYS A 97 -22.63 3.86 -25.53
N GLU A 98 -23.27 5.04 -25.55
CA GLU A 98 -24.22 5.41 -26.60
C GLU A 98 -23.58 5.40 -27.99
N LEU A 99 -22.36 5.96 -28.12
CA LEU A 99 -21.62 6.03 -29.38
C LEU A 99 -20.11 5.91 -29.13
N LEU A 100 -19.59 4.70 -29.31
CA LEU A 100 -18.18 4.34 -29.03
C LEU A 100 -17.18 5.20 -29.80
N GLN A 101 -17.53 5.65 -31.00
CA GLN A 101 -16.64 6.44 -31.87
C GLN A 101 -16.57 7.94 -31.54
N ARG A 102 -17.32 8.44 -30.55
CA ARG A 102 -17.26 9.87 -30.21
C ARG A 102 -15.83 10.27 -29.87
N SER A 103 -15.40 11.47 -30.23
CA SER A 103 -14.11 12.03 -29.78
C SER A 103 -14.28 12.71 -28.41
N ALA A 104 -13.20 12.94 -27.68
CA ALA A 104 -13.25 13.69 -26.41
C ALA A 104 -13.92 15.08 -26.54
N PRO A 105 -13.71 15.85 -27.63
CA PRO A 105 -14.45 17.09 -27.89
C PRO A 105 -15.98 16.92 -27.95
N MET A 106 -16.48 15.83 -28.52
CA MET A 106 -17.91 15.57 -28.58
C MET A 106 -18.50 15.27 -27.21
N VAL A 107 -17.79 14.46 -26.42
CA VAL A 107 -18.16 14.15 -25.04
C VAL A 107 -18.19 15.43 -24.19
N HIS A 108 -17.18 16.28 -24.34
CA HIS A 108 -17.12 17.58 -23.66
C HIS A 108 -18.28 18.50 -24.04
N ARG A 109 -18.61 18.61 -25.33
CA ARG A 109 -19.72 19.45 -25.79
C ARG A 109 -21.04 19.00 -25.16
N ARG A 110 -21.27 17.69 -25.07
CA ARG A 110 -22.47 17.14 -24.44
C ARG A 110 -22.49 17.40 -22.93
N LEU A 111 -21.42 17.06 -22.23
CA LEU A 111 -21.28 17.32 -20.79
C LEU A 111 -21.44 18.79 -20.41
N LYS A 112 -21.01 19.72 -21.27
CA LYS A 112 -21.15 21.15 -21.02
C LYS A 112 -22.60 21.63 -21.04
N MET A 113 -23.51 20.91 -21.70
CA MET A 113 -24.95 21.18 -21.64
C MET A 113 -25.53 20.80 -20.27
N ASP A 114 -25.09 19.66 -19.72
CA ASP A 114 -25.63 19.12 -18.47
C ASP A 114 -24.94 19.70 -17.22
N TYR A 115 -23.65 20.06 -17.34
CA TYR A 115 -22.81 20.56 -16.25
C TYR A 115 -21.99 21.80 -16.66
N PRO A 116 -22.61 22.97 -16.86
CA PRO A 116 -21.90 24.16 -17.35
C PRO A 116 -20.75 24.61 -16.44
N GLU A 117 -20.95 24.59 -15.12
CA GLU A 117 -19.98 25.07 -14.12
C GLU A 117 -18.96 24.01 -13.67
N SER A 118 -19.27 22.73 -13.89
CA SER A 118 -18.45 21.60 -13.41
C SER A 118 -17.91 20.73 -14.54
N CYS A 119 -17.96 21.21 -15.78
CA CYS A 119 -17.50 20.45 -16.93
C CYS A 119 -15.99 20.17 -16.86
N PRO A 120 -15.56 18.89 -16.94
CA PRO A 120 -14.15 18.55 -16.93
C PRO A 120 -13.45 18.99 -18.22
N SER A 121 -12.21 19.45 -18.10
CA SER A 121 -11.40 19.82 -19.26
C SER A 121 -11.26 18.66 -20.27
N LEU A 122 -11.05 19.00 -21.55
CA LEU A 122 -10.81 18.02 -22.63
C LEU A 122 -9.74 16.99 -22.27
N SER A 123 -8.63 17.42 -21.67
CA SER A 123 -7.55 16.53 -21.21
C SER A 123 -8.01 15.55 -20.12
N THR A 124 -8.87 16.00 -19.21
CA THR A 124 -9.44 15.12 -18.16
C THR A 124 -10.33 14.06 -18.79
N ILE A 125 -11.17 14.45 -19.75
CA ILE A 125 -12.03 13.52 -20.48
C ILE A 125 -11.16 12.53 -21.27
N GLN A 126 -10.17 12.98 -22.03
CA GLN A 126 -9.27 12.12 -22.82
C GLN A 126 -8.44 11.15 -21.97
N LYS A 127 -8.13 11.49 -20.71
CA LYS A 127 -7.46 10.56 -19.80
C LYS A 127 -8.38 9.44 -19.33
N PHE A 128 -9.69 9.65 -19.43
CA PHE A 128 -10.71 8.81 -18.83
C PHE A 128 -11.41 7.88 -19.84
N ILE A 129 -11.41 8.23 -21.12
CA ILE A 129 -11.86 7.40 -22.26
C ILE A 129 -10.68 6.95 -23.09
#